data_AF-A0A532BW91-F1
#
_entry.id   AF-A0A532BW91-F1
#
_cell.length_a   1.000
_cell.length_b   1.000
_cell.length_c   1.000
_cell.angle_alpha   90.00
_cell.angle_beta   90.00
_cell.angle_gamma   90.00
#
_symmetry.space_group_name_H-M   'P 1'
#
loop_
_entity.id
_entity.type
_entity.pdbx_description
1 polymer ?
#
loop_
_entity_poly.entity_id
_entity_poly.type
_entity_poly.pdbx_seq_one_letter_code
_entity_poly.pdbx_strand_id
1 'polypeptide(L)'
;MSRTPSAFNVLVLSGDPDIQNQLKHAFKDASVTAAKSTSALPKDMTRRIFDAVIVELKPGSSGATTAIPANIDHTHTLVITGSRSVLKRASKFMQVMARQNAAGENRKEVLSLEDYLEWKMGDFVKGMRDGSGRNLHPMLITAIERPLITRALQETKGNQIQAAELLGLNRNTLRKKIHDLHIPVKRNRLAQTREA
;
A
#
# COMPACT_ATOMS: atom_id res chain seq x y z
N MET A 1 13.76 26.45 -15.61
CA MET A 1 12.35 26.70 -15.95
C MET A 1 11.49 25.81 -15.06
N SER A 2 10.89 26.39 -14.03
CA SER A 2 10.07 25.74 -13.02
C SER A 2 8.71 25.33 -13.61
N ARG A 3 8.51 24.04 -13.88
CA ARG A 3 7.17 23.49 -14.08
C ARG A 3 6.51 23.37 -12.71
N THR A 4 5.53 24.22 -12.44
CA THR A 4 4.53 23.97 -11.38
C THR A 4 3.96 22.57 -11.56
N PRO A 5 3.83 21.74 -10.51
CA PRO A 5 3.15 20.47 -10.64
C PRO A 5 1.69 20.77 -11.00
N SER A 6 1.23 20.23 -12.14
CA SER A 6 -0.18 20.25 -12.50
C SER A 6 -0.95 19.54 -11.40
N ALA A 7 -1.74 20.28 -10.61
CA ALA A 7 -2.58 19.69 -9.59
C ALA A 7 -3.53 18.67 -10.24
N PHE A 8 -3.66 17.50 -9.63
CA PHE A 8 -4.59 16.46 -10.07
C PHE A 8 -6.02 17.04 -10.06
N ASN A 9 -6.74 16.97 -11.17
CA ASN A 9 -8.06 17.60 -11.33
C ASN A 9 -9.16 16.56 -11.17
N VAL A 10 -10.01 16.74 -10.15
CA VAL A 10 -11.10 15.82 -9.81
C VAL A 10 -12.44 16.50 -10.02
N LEU A 11 -13.34 15.85 -10.77
CA LEU A 11 -14.74 16.26 -10.90
C LEU A 11 -15.63 15.39 -10.01
N VAL A 12 -16.47 16.02 -9.19
CA VAL A 12 -17.44 15.36 -8.32
C VAL A 12 -18.85 15.77 -8.72
N LEU A 13 -19.63 14.80 -9.19
CA LEU A 13 -21.03 14.94 -9.55
C LEU A 13 -21.89 14.27 -8.47
N SER A 14 -22.33 15.07 -7.50
CA SER A 14 -23.09 14.60 -6.34
C SER A 14 -24.17 15.62 -5.99
N GLY A 15 -25.39 15.16 -5.73
CA GLY A 15 -26.48 16.02 -5.26
C GLY A 15 -26.36 16.36 -3.77
N ASP A 16 -25.56 15.57 -3.04
CA ASP A 16 -25.33 15.72 -1.60
C ASP A 16 -24.13 16.65 -1.31
N PRO A 17 -24.33 17.81 -0.64
CA PRO A 17 -23.24 18.70 -0.26
C PRO A 17 -22.27 18.07 0.74
N ASP A 18 -22.71 17.11 1.56
CA ASP A 18 -21.84 16.43 2.53
C ASP A 18 -20.78 15.59 1.81
N ILE A 19 -21.19 14.87 0.76
CA ILE A 19 -20.27 14.07 -0.07
C ILE A 19 -19.29 14.98 -0.79
N GLN A 20 -19.76 16.09 -1.35
CA GLN A 20 -18.89 17.07 -2.01
C GLN A 20 -17.84 17.61 -1.03
N ASN A 21 -18.23 17.99 0.18
CA ASN A 21 -17.33 18.49 1.21
C ASN A 21 -16.35 17.42 1.69
N GLN A 22 -16.82 16.17 1.89
CA GLN A 22 -15.96 15.06 2.28
C GLN A 22 -14.91 14.74 1.21
N LEU A 23 -15.29 14.74 -0.07
CA LEU A 23 -14.35 14.48 -1.17
C LEU A 23 -13.38 15.65 -1.37
N LYS A 24 -13.84 16.90 -1.26
CA LYS A 24 -12.96 18.08 -1.24
C LYS A 24 -11.93 18.01 -0.12
N HIS A 25 -12.35 17.57 1.07
CA HIS A 25 -11.43 17.36 2.18
C HIS A 25 -10.49 16.16 1.93
N ALA A 26 -10.97 15.09 1.29
CA ALA A 26 -10.16 13.90 0.98
C ALA A 26 -9.01 14.22 0.02
N PHE A 27 -9.24 15.15 -0.92
CA PHE A 27 -8.30 15.54 -1.96
C PHE A 27 -7.85 16.99 -1.78
N LYS A 28 -7.30 17.32 -0.60
CA LYS A 28 -6.87 18.69 -0.25
C LYS A 28 -5.80 19.24 -1.22
N ASP A 29 -4.96 18.35 -1.75
CA ASP A 29 -3.83 18.70 -2.63
C ASP A 29 -4.18 18.56 -4.12
N ALA A 30 -5.46 18.28 -4.42
CA ALA A 30 -6.01 18.18 -5.76
C ALA A 30 -7.00 19.33 -6.03
N SER A 31 -7.16 19.70 -7.30
CA SER A 31 -8.19 20.65 -7.70
C SER A 31 -9.53 19.94 -7.82
N VAL A 32 -10.37 20.05 -6.79
CA VAL A 32 -11.70 19.40 -6.76
C VAL A 32 -12.78 20.37 -7.23
N THR A 33 -13.39 20.04 -8.36
CA THR A 33 -14.61 20.68 -8.89
C THR A 33 -15.83 19.89 -8.45
N ALA A 34 -16.85 20.55 -7.90
CA ALA A 34 -18.12 19.90 -7.51
C ALA A 34 -19.31 20.48 -8.25
N ALA A 35 -20.20 19.62 -8.74
CA ALA A 35 -21.47 20.00 -9.36
C ALA A 35 -22.58 19.00 -9.00
N LYS A 36 -23.84 19.43 -9.10
CA LYS A 36 -25.00 18.59 -8.79
C LYS A 36 -25.29 17.56 -9.89
N SER A 37 -25.01 17.95 -11.14
CA SER A 37 -25.20 17.15 -12.36
C SER A 37 -24.29 17.69 -13.45
N THR A 38 -24.05 16.88 -14.49
CA THR A 38 -23.30 17.28 -15.69
C THR A 38 -23.85 18.55 -16.35
N SER A 39 -25.16 18.75 -16.35
CA SER A 39 -25.83 19.94 -16.92
C SER A 39 -25.65 21.21 -16.11
N ALA A 40 -25.23 21.10 -14.84
CA ALA A 40 -24.97 22.24 -13.96
C ALA A 40 -23.53 22.76 -14.06
N LEU A 41 -22.70 22.15 -14.92
CA LEU A 41 -21.33 22.60 -15.17
C LEU A 41 -21.32 23.79 -16.15
N PRO A 42 -20.55 24.85 -15.86
CA PRO A 42 -20.28 25.92 -16.83
C PRO A 42 -19.70 25.36 -18.14
N LYS A 43 -20.07 25.95 -19.28
CA LYS A 43 -19.61 25.52 -20.62
C LYS A 43 -18.08 25.57 -20.78
N ASP A 44 -17.39 26.36 -19.98
CA ASP A 44 -15.92 26.44 -19.98
C ASP A 44 -15.26 25.25 -19.26
N MET A 45 -15.99 24.60 -18.36
CA MET A 45 -15.50 23.48 -17.56
C MET A 45 -15.80 22.13 -18.17
N THR A 46 -16.75 22.05 -19.10
CA THR A 46 -16.97 20.81 -19.85
C THR A 46 -15.74 20.46 -20.68
N ARG A 47 -15.04 21.42 -21.30
CA ARG A 47 -13.82 21.16 -22.10
C ARG A 47 -12.55 20.85 -21.31
N ARG A 48 -12.58 20.90 -19.97
CA ARG A 48 -11.40 20.55 -19.16
C ARG A 48 -11.21 19.04 -19.10
N ILE A 49 -9.94 18.62 -19.12
CA ILE A 49 -9.56 17.24 -18.86
C ILE A 49 -9.54 17.06 -17.34
N PHE A 50 -10.21 16.03 -16.86
CA PHE A 50 -10.20 15.62 -15.46
C PHE A 50 -9.46 14.30 -15.34
N ASP A 51 -8.56 14.19 -14.36
CA ASP A 51 -7.82 12.98 -14.07
C ASP A 51 -8.71 11.93 -13.38
N ALA A 52 -9.71 12.40 -12.61
CA ALA A 52 -10.73 11.54 -12.02
C ALA A 52 -12.13 12.18 -12.02
N VAL A 53 -13.16 11.36 -12.21
CA VAL A 53 -14.57 11.76 -12.22
C VAL A 53 -15.37 10.84 -11.30
N ILE A 54 -16.01 11.42 -10.28
CA ILE A 54 -16.78 10.72 -9.26
C ILE A 54 -18.26 11.05 -9.43
N VAL A 55 -19.13 10.06 -9.55
CA VAL A 55 -20.54 10.23 -9.91
C VAL A 55 -21.47 9.48 -8.95
N GLU A 56 -22.40 10.22 -8.34
CA GLU A 56 -23.48 9.67 -7.51
C GLU A 56 -24.63 9.13 -8.39
N LEU A 57 -24.91 7.84 -8.27
CA LEU A 57 -26.04 7.18 -8.93
C LEU A 57 -27.25 7.13 -8.00
N LYS A 58 -28.41 7.54 -8.50
CA LYS A 58 -29.70 7.44 -7.79
C LYS A 58 -30.44 6.17 -8.22
N PRO A 59 -31.07 5.42 -7.30
CA PRO A 59 -31.90 4.27 -7.66
C PRO A 59 -33.05 4.75 -8.55
N GLY A 60 -33.19 4.14 -9.74
CA GLY A 60 -34.19 4.52 -10.74
C GLY A 60 -33.69 5.46 -11.86
N SER A 61 -32.45 5.96 -11.82
CA SER A 61 -31.86 6.65 -12.98
C SER A 61 -31.36 5.61 -13.99
N SER A 62 -32.15 5.37 -15.03
CA SER A 62 -31.74 4.57 -16.19
C SER A 62 -30.54 5.22 -16.88
N GLY A 63 -29.37 4.60 -16.75
CA GLY A 63 -28.16 4.94 -17.50
C GLY A 63 -26.98 5.34 -16.62
N ALA A 64 -26.05 4.42 -16.41
CA ALA A 64 -24.71 4.75 -15.92
C ALA A 64 -23.96 5.73 -16.86
N THR A 65 -24.44 5.90 -18.09
CA THR A 65 -23.85 6.71 -19.17
C THR A 65 -24.34 8.17 -19.22
N THR A 66 -25.53 8.50 -18.70
CA THR A 66 -26.06 9.88 -18.73
C THR A 66 -25.47 10.78 -17.65
N ALA A 67 -24.88 10.19 -16.63
CA ALA A 67 -24.27 10.92 -15.51
C ALA A 67 -22.78 11.23 -15.73
N ILE A 68 -22.15 10.65 -16.76
CA ILE A 68 -20.75 10.91 -17.13
C ILE A 68 -20.76 11.89 -18.31
N PRO A 69 -20.05 13.03 -18.23
CA PRO A 69 -19.88 13.93 -19.36
C PRO A 69 -19.40 13.18 -20.62
N ALA A 70 -20.13 13.32 -21.73
CA ALA A 70 -19.89 12.57 -22.97
C ALA A 70 -18.52 12.83 -23.64
N ASN A 71 -17.78 13.79 -23.13
CA ASN A 71 -16.51 14.26 -23.66
C ASN A 71 -15.33 13.91 -22.75
N ILE A 72 -15.51 12.97 -21.82
CA ILE A 72 -14.42 12.41 -21.02
C ILE A 72 -13.69 11.35 -21.82
N ASP A 73 -12.36 11.51 -21.90
CA ASP A 73 -11.49 10.48 -22.44
C ASP A 73 -11.25 9.38 -21.38
N HIS A 74 -11.91 8.25 -21.55
CA HIS A 74 -11.78 7.10 -20.65
C HIS A 74 -10.39 6.46 -20.63
N THR A 75 -9.51 6.78 -21.59
CA THR A 75 -8.14 6.23 -21.61
C THR A 75 -7.22 6.94 -20.62
N HIS A 76 -7.59 8.14 -20.17
CA HIS A 76 -6.78 8.96 -19.26
C HIS A 76 -7.54 9.42 -18.00
N THR A 77 -8.81 9.02 -17.83
CA THR A 77 -9.64 9.45 -16.71
C THR A 77 -10.13 8.26 -15.87
N LEU A 78 -9.87 8.30 -14.57
CA LEU A 78 -10.43 7.36 -13.61
C LEU A 78 -11.89 7.70 -13.29
N VAL A 79 -12.83 6.77 -13.51
CA VAL A 79 -14.25 6.98 -13.23
C VAL A 79 -14.69 6.17 -12.01
N ILE A 80 -15.26 6.83 -11.00
CA ILE A 80 -15.83 6.20 -9.82
C ILE A 80 -17.33 6.46 -9.80
N THR A 81 -18.15 5.41 -9.85
CA THR A 81 -19.61 5.52 -9.79
C THR A 81 -20.14 4.74 -8.59
N GLY A 82 -21.21 5.23 -7.95
CA GLY A 82 -21.81 4.51 -6.84
C GLY A 82 -23.00 5.23 -6.22
N SER A 83 -23.76 4.50 -5.40
CA SER A 83 -24.84 5.10 -4.61
C SER A 83 -24.27 6.03 -3.53
N ARG A 84 -25.11 6.92 -3.01
CA ARG A 84 -24.78 7.84 -1.91
C ARG A 84 -24.04 7.15 -0.76
N SER A 85 -24.52 5.99 -0.31
CA SER A 85 -23.94 5.26 0.82
C SER A 85 -22.58 4.65 0.49
N VAL A 86 -22.37 4.21 -0.76
CA VAL A 86 -21.09 3.70 -1.24
C VAL A 86 -20.06 4.82 -1.34
N LEU A 87 -20.43 5.97 -1.92
CA LEU A 87 -19.53 7.12 -2.04
C LEU A 87 -19.13 7.70 -0.68
N LYS A 88 -20.03 7.72 0.31
CA LYS A 88 -19.68 8.10 1.69
C LYS A 88 -18.68 7.15 2.35
N ARG A 89 -18.80 5.84 2.11
CA ARG A 89 -17.83 4.86 2.61
C ARG A 89 -16.49 4.99 1.89
N ALA A 90 -16.53 5.16 0.57
CA ALA A 90 -15.35 5.34 -0.26
C ALA A 90 -14.60 6.65 0.06
N SER A 91 -15.31 7.76 0.29
CA SER A 91 -14.70 9.04 0.69
C SER A 91 -13.97 8.91 2.03
N LYS A 92 -14.58 8.23 3.01
CA LYS A 92 -13.95 7.98 4.31
C LYS A 92 -12.73 7.07 4.20
N PHE A 93 -12.80 6.03 3.37
CA PHE A 93 -11.65 5.17 3.08
C PHE A 93 -10.52 5.96 2.40
N MET A 94 -10.84 6.73 1.35
CA MET A 94 -9.88 7.61 0.67
C MET A 94 -9.29 8.67 1.60
N GLN A 95 -10.05 9.20 2.56
CA GLN A 95 -9.51 10.09 3.59
C GLN A 95 -8.55 9.39 4.55
N VAL A 96 -8.80 8.13 4.91
CA VAL A 96 -7.87 7.35 5.74
C VAL A 96 -6.56 7.12 4.98
N MET A 97 -6.65 6.74 3.71
CA MET A 97 -5.49 6.60 2.83
C MET A 97 -4.77 7.94 2.62
N ALA A 98 -5.51 9.02 2.40
CA ALA A 98 -4.96 10.36 2.22
C ALA A 98 -4.35 10.92 3.50
N ARG A 99 -4.88 10.58 4.70
CA ARG A 99 -4.27 10.97 5.99
C ARG A 99 -2.99 10.20 6.28
N GLN A 100 -2.91 8.94 5.84
CA GLN A 100 -1.64 8.20 5.84
C GLN A 100 -0.63 8.83 4.89
N ASN A 101 -1.08 9.46 3.78
CA ASN A 101 -0.21 10.14 2.82
C ASN A 101 0.13 11.60 3.18
N ALA A 102 -0.78 12.36 3.82
CA ALA A 102 -0.62 13.79 4.15
C ALA A 102 0.21 14.01 5.44
N ALA A 103 0.30 12.99 6.31
CA ALA A 103 1.38 12.95 7.31
C ALA A 103 2.76 12.69 6.67
N GLY A 104 2.81 12.47 5.35
CA GLY A 104 3.99 12.13 4.56
C GLY A 104 4.48 13.20 3.58
N GLU A 105 3.93 14.42 3.56
CA GLU A 105 4.36 15.46 2.60
C GLU A 105 5.74 16.08 2.89
N ASN A 106 6.49 15.56 3.86
CA ASN A 106 7.91 15.88 3.99
C ASN A 106 8.81 14.65 4.09
N ARG A 107 8.47 13.54 3.41
CA ARG A 107 9.37 12.40 3.32
C ARG A 107 9.29 11.72 1.96
N LYS A 108 10.29 12.02 1.15
CA LYS A 108 10.82 11.10 0.14
C LYS A 108 11.50 9.90 0.85
N GLU A 109 10.84 9.32 1.85
CA GLU A 109 11.35 8.16 2.55
C GLU A 109 10.72 6.89 2.03
N VAL A 110 11.60 6.09 1.44
CA VAL A 110 11.61 4.64 1.59
C VAL A 110 10.95 4.28 2.92
N LEU A 111 9.73 3.71 2.89
CA LEU A 111 9.11 3.09 4.07
C LEU A 111 10.21 2.32 4.81
N SER A 112 10.54 2.73 6.02
CA SER A 112 11.63 2.08 6.73
C SER A 112 11.21 0.65 7.03
N LEU A 113 12.19 -0.26 7.13
CA LEU A 113 11.89 -1.63 7.54
C LEU A 113 11.17 -1.66 8.89
N GLU A 114 11.45 -0.68 9.76
CA GLU A 114 10.82 -0.50 11.06
C GLU A 114 9.33 -0.19 10.93
N ASP A 115 8.93 0.76 10.07
CA ASP A 115 7.52 1.10 9.85
C ASP A 115 6.71 -0.08 9.28
N TYR A 116 7.31 -0.82 8.35
CA TYR A 116 6.68 -2.03 7.79
C TYR A 116 6.47 -3.10 8.85
N LEU A 117 7.48 -3.32 9.71
CA LEU A 117 7.40 -4.29 10.79
C LEU A 117 6.39 -3.86 11.86
N GLU A 118 6.36 -2.58 12.24
CA GLU A 118 5.40 -2.05 13.22
C GLU A 118 3.96 -2.32 12.78
N TRP A 119 3.63 -1.96 11.54
CA TRP A 119 2.31 -2.23 10.98
C TRP A 119 1.98 -3.73 10.94
N LYS A 120 2.88 -4.56 10.40
CA LYS A 120 2.63 -6.00 10.26
C LYS A 120 2.57 -6.74 11.60
N MET A 121 3.38 -6.34 12.56
CA MET A 121 3.35 -6.93 13.90
C MET A 121 2.05 -6.57 14.63
N GLY A 122 1.53 -5.35 14.44
CA GLY A 122 0.24 -4.93 15.03
C GLY A 122 -0.92 -5.83 14.64
N ASP A 123 -1.04 -6.16 13.35
CA ASP A 123 -2.07 -7.08 12.84
C ASP A 123 -1.93 -8.48 13.47
N PHE A 124 -0.68 -8.97 13.59
CA PHE A 124 -0.39 -10.31 14.08
C PHE A 124 -0.64 -10.45 15.60
N VAL A 125 -0.24 -9.45 16.39
CA VAL A 125 -0.49 -9.38 17.84
C VAL A 125 -2.00 -9.37 18.11
N LYS A 126 -2.76 -8.58 17.33
CA LYS A 126 -4.22 -8.49 17.45
C LYS A 126 -4.89 -9.84 17.16
N GLY A 127 -4.51 -10.50 16.07
CA GLY A 127 -5.07 -11.82 15.71
C GLY A 127 -4.76 -12.90 16.75
N MET A 128 -3.57 -12.88 17.36
CA MET A 128 -3.16 -13.85 18.37
C MET A 128 -3.82 -13.64 19.74
N ARG A 129 -4.11 -12.39 20.11
CA ARG A 129 -4.86 -12.06 21.34
C ARG A 129 -6.24 -12.70 21.33
N ASP A 130 -6.91 -12.65 20.18
CA ASP A 130 -8.27 -13.15 20.02
C ASP A 130 -8.30 -14.70 19.91
N GLY A 131 -7.14 -15.35 19.69
CA GLY A 131 -6.99 -16.79 19.45
C GLY A 131 -6.37 -17.62 20.59
N SER A 132 -6.23 -17.11 21.82
CA SER A 132 -5.60 -17.80 22.97
C SER A 132 -4.13 -18.25 22.76
N GLY A 133 -3.41 -17.63 21.82
CA GLY A 133 -2.03 -18.00 21.51
C GLY A 133 -1.06 -17.58 22.62
N ARG A 134 -0.30 -18.53 23.20
CA ARG A 134 0.85 -18.27 24.09
C ARG A 134 2.15 -18.32 23.29
N ASN A 135 3.22 -17.69 23.80
CA ASN A 135 4.57 -17.71 23.20
C ASN A 135 4.71 -16.97 21.86
N LEU A 136 4.05 -15.82 21.69
CA LEU A 136 4.11 -15.01 20.47
C LEU A 136 5.55 -14.56 20.13
N HIS A 137 6.31 -14.08 21.11
CA HIS A 137 7.67 -13.58 20.91
C HIS A 137 8.59 -14.63 20.25
N PRO A 138 8.83 -15.82 20.83
CA PRO A 138 9.71 -16.81 20.21
C PRO A 138 9.21 -17.29 18.84
N MET A 139 7.89 -17.31 18.61
CA MET A 139 7.32 -17.63 17.30
C MET A 139 7.67 -16.57 16.24
N LEU A 140 7.52 -15.29 16.56
CA LEU A 140 7.87 -14.19 15.66
C LEU A 140 9.37 -14.15 15.37
N ILE A 141 10.21 -14.29 16.40
CA ILE A 141 11.67 -14.34 16.21
C ILE A 141 12.05 -15.47 15.27
N THR A 142 11.48 -16.67 15.46
CA THR A 142 11.70 -17.82 14.56
C THR A 142 11.27 -17.52 13.13
N ALA A 143 10.11 -16.87 12.95
CA ALA A 143 9.55 -16.53 11.65
C ALA A 143 10.41 -15.50 10.89
N ILE A 144 11.12 -14.62 11.59
CA ILE A 144 11.99 -13.60 11.00
C ILE A 144 13.41 -14.14 10.78
N GLU A 145 13.98 -14.83 11.76
CA GLU A 145 15.37 -15.31 11.69
C GLU A 145 15.56 -16.37 10.60
N ARG A 146 14.59 -17.27 10.41
CA ARG A 146 14.68 -18.34 9.41
C ARG A 146 14.86 -17.80 7.98
N PRO A 147 14.00 -16.91 7.45
CA PRO A 147 14.20 -16.35 6.12
C PRO A 147 15.45 -15.47 6.03
N LEU A 148 15.78 -14.69 7.07
CA LEU A 148 16.97 -13.84 7.08
C LEU A 148 18.25 -14.67 6.92
N ILE A 149 18.41 -15.72 7.73
CA ILE A 149 19.57 -16.60 7.67
C ILE A 149 19.60 -17.38 6.35
N THR A 150 18.44 -17.85 5.87
CA THR A 150 18.35 -18.57 4.59
C THR A 150 18.81 -17.69 3.43
N ARG A 151 18.39 -16.43 3.39
CA ARG A 151 18.81 -15.47 2.36
C ARG A 151 20.30 -15.16 2.44
N ALA A 152 20.84 -14.90 3.64
CA ALA A 152 22.28 -14.67 3.81
C ALA A 152 23.13 -15.87 3.34
N LEU A 153 22.69 -17.10 3.62
CA LEU A 153 23.34 -18.31 3.11
C LEU A 153 23.24 -18.43 1.59
N GLN A 154 22.14 -18.00 0.97
CA GLN A 154 22.00 -18.01 -0.49
C GLN A 154 22.94 -16.99 -1.15
N GLU A 155 22.97 -15.75 -0.65
CA GLU A 155 23.84 -14.69 -1.16
C GLU A 155 25.33 -15.06 -1.05
N THR A 156 25.69 -15.81 0.00
CA THR A 156 27.06 -16.29 0.24
C THR A 156 27.32 -17.71 -0.29
N LYS A 157 26.41 -18.25 -1.11
CA LYS A 157 26.53 -19.58 -1.75
C LYS A 157 26.80 -20.72 -0.76
N GLY A 158 26.26 -20.63 0.45
CA GLY A 158 26.40 -21.61 1.52
C GLY A 158 27.66 -21.45 2.38
N ASN A 159 28.47 -20.41 2.16
CA ASN A 159 29.64 -20.14 2.99
C ASN A 159 29.21 -19.56 4.35
N GLN A 160 29.19 -20.40 5.37
CA GLN A 160 28.74 -20.01 6.71
C GLN A 160 29.63 -18.95 7.39
N ILE A 161 30.90 -18.83 7.01
CA ILE A 161 31.78 -17.78 7.57
C ILE A 161 31.34 -16.43 7.02
N GLN A 162 31.24 -16.31 5.70
CA GLN A 162 30.77 -15.09 5.04
C GLN A 162 29.33 -14.74 5.41
N ALA A 163 28.44 -15.74 5.54
CA ALA A 163 27.07 -15.50 5.99
C ALA A 163 27.02 -14.95 7.42
N ALA A 164 27.89 -15.46 8.31
CA ALA A 164 27.97 -14.99 9.69
C ALA A 164 28.48 -13.55 9.74
N GLU A 165 29.50 -13.21 8.94
CA GLU A 165 30.01 -11.84 8.79
C GLU A 165 28.94 -10.89 8.24
N LEU A 166 28.24 -11.29 7.17
CA LEU A 166 27.14 -10.51 6.57
C LEU A 166 26.01 -10.23 7.56
N LEU A 167 25.70 -11.22 8.42
CA LEU A 167 24.68 -11.09 9.45
C LEU A 167 25.18 -10.39 10.73
N GLY A 168 26.49 -10.13 10.85
CA GLY A 168 27.09 -9.61 12.09
C GLY A 168 27.00 -10.59 13.27
N LEU A 169 26.96 -11.90 13.00
CA LEU A 169 26.85 -12.95 14.00
C LEU A 169 28.17 -13.70 14.17
N ASN A 170 28.39 -14.25 15.36
CA ASN A 170 29.45 -15.24 15.54
C ASN A 170 29.10 -16.52 14.73
N ARG A 171 30.08 -17.10 14.03
CA ARG A 171 29.92 -18.35 13.26
C ARG A 171 29.31 -19.50 14.07
N ASN A 172 29.70 -19.66 15.33
CA ASN A 172 29.16 -20.70 16.21
C ASN A 172 27.67 -20.48 16.48
N THR A 173 27.27 -19.21 16.67
CA THR A 173 25.87 -18.82 16.83
C THR A 173 25.08 -19.09 15.56
N LEU A 174 25.62 -18.72 14.40
CA LEU A 174 24.97 -19.00 13.11
C LEU A 174 24.78 -20.51 12.92
N ARG A 175 25.80 -21.33 13.20
CA ARG A 175 25.73 -22.79 13.09
C ARG A 175 24.64 -23.37 14.00
N LYS A 176 24.53 -22.89 15.24
CA LYS A 176 23.47 -23.29 16.16
C LYS A 176 22.09 -22.89 15.64
N LYS A 177 21.92 -21.64 15.19
CA LYS A 177 20.64 -21.16 14.61
C LYS A 177 20.23 -21.93 13.36
N ILE A 178 21.16 -22.29 12.49
CA ILE A 178 20.88 -23.14 11.31
C ILE A 178 20.28 -24.49 11.73
N HIS A 179 20.84 -25.11 12.76
CA HIS A 179 20.36 -26.37 13.29
C HIS A 179 18.98 -26.21 13.95
N ASP A 180 18.84 -25.26 14.87
CA ASP A 180 17.61 -25.05 15.64
C ASP A 180 16.42 -24.64 14.75
N LEU A 181 16.68 -23.82 13.72
CA LEU A 181 15.66 -23.37 12.75
C LEU A 181 15.46 -24.34 11.57
N HIS A 182 16.14 -25.49 11.57
CA HIS A 182 16.05 -26.52 10.52
C HIS A 182 16.23 -25.93 9.10
N ILE A 183 17.29 -25.15 8.92
CA ILE A 183 17.62 -24.52 7.63
C ILE A 183 18.43 -25.50 6.78
N PRO A 184 17.97 -25.86 5.57
CA PRO A 184 18.67 -26.80 4.71
C PRO A 184 19.94 -26.15 4.14
N VAL A 185 21.11 -26.63 4.54
CA VAL A 185 22.39 -26.19 3.98
C VAL A 185 22.95 -27.30 3.09
N LYS A 186 23.14 -27.00 1.80
CA LYS A 186 23.85 -27.89 0.88
C LYS A 186 25.30 -28.02 1.35
N ARG A 187 25.67 -29.16 1.91
CA ARG A 187 27.06 -29.48 2.27
C ARG A 187 27.84 -29.72 0.98
N ASN A 188 28.68 -28.77 0.58
CA ASN A 188 29.76 -29.07 -0.37
C ASN A 188 30.79 -29.92 0.37
N ARG A 189 30.62 -31.25 0.29
CA ARG A 189 31.62 -32.21 0.76
C ARG A 189 32.70 -32.30 -0.31
N LEU A 190 33.67 -31.37 -0.28
CA LEU A 190 34.94 -31.52 -1.00
C LEU A 190 36.02 -31.84 0.04
N ALA A 191 36.70 -32.97 -0.18
CA ALA A 191 37.87 -33.49 0.51
C ALA A 191 37.70 -34.10 1.92
N GLN A 192 37.04 -35.26 1.98
CA GLN A 192 37.54 -36.40 2.76
C GLN A 192 38.01 -37.49 1.78
N THR A 193 39.08 -37.17 1.05
CA THR A 193 39.96 -38.14 0.39
C THR A 193 41.37 -37.57 0.54
N ARG A 194 41.89 -37.70 1.76
CA ARG A 194 43.32 -37.74 2.03
C ARG A 194 43.57 -39.08 2.70
N GLU A 195 43.46 -40.12 1.89
CA GLU A 195 44.19 -41.36 2.08
C GLU A 195 45.33 -41.33 1.06
N ALA A 196 46.54 -41.17 1.57
CA ALA A 196 47.82 -41.65 1.05
C ALA A 196 48.87 -41.32 2.13
#